data_AF-A0AAW8UJ08-F1
#
_entry.id   AF-A0AAW8UJ08-F1
#
_cell.length_a   1.000
_cell.length_b   1.000
_cell.length_c   1.000
_cell.angle_alpha   90.00
_cell.angle_beta   90.00
_cell.angle_gamma   90.00
#
_symmetry.space_group_name_H-M   'P 1'
#
loop_
_entity.id
_entity.type
_entity.pdbx_description
1 polymer ?
#
loop_
_entity_poly.entity_id
_entity_poly.type
_entity_poly.pdbx_seq_one_letter_code
_entity_poly.pdbx_strand_id
1 'polypeptide(L)' 'MIVLDTVKTRKQGNAVMVTLASKFEIPAGKAYFISKENDGTISLIPKIDDYFLAAKEKEFVDEEDMLAADFIVEGRQLDE' A
#
# COMPACT_ATOMS: atom_id res chain seq x y z
N MET A 1 6.71 19.44 9.81
CA MET A 1 8.12 19.79 9.52
C MET A 1 8.63 18.80 8.49
N ILE A 2 8.99 19.26 7.29
CA ILE A 2 9.58 18.38 6.27
C ILE A 2 11.07 18.29 6.57
N VAL A 3 11.58 17.07 6.81
CA VAL A 3 13.01 16.83 7.01
C VAL A 3 13.64 16.59 5.64
N LEU A 4 14.44 17.54 5.16
CA LEU A 4 15.15 17.43 3.89
C LEU A 4 16.57 16.92 4.14
N ASP A 5 17.08 16.05 3.28
CA ASP A 5 18.49 15.64 3.26
C ASP A 5 18.96 15.39 1.83
N THR A 6 20.27 15.40 1.63
CA THR A 6 20.90 15.04 0.36
C THR A 6 21.62 13.72 0.48
N VAL A 7 21.46 12.86 -0.52
CA VAL A 7 22.16 11.58 -0.60
C VAL A 7 22.62 11.35 -2.03
N LYS A 8 23.77 10.71 -2.18
CA LYS A 8 24.27 10.28 -3.48
C LYS A 8 23.83 8.85 -3.75
N THR A 9 23.42 8.59 -4.98
CA THR A 9 23.18 7.23 -5.45
C THR A 9 24.49 6.44 -5.50
N ARG A 10 24.40 5.12 -5.37
CA ARG A 10 25.52 4.21 -5.59
C ARG A 10 25.11 3.05 -6.49
N LYS A 11 26.06 2.52 -7.27
CA LYS A 11 25.86 1.31 -8.05
C LYS A 11 26.04 0.07 -7.15
N GLN A 12 25.09 -0.85 -7.20
CA GLN A 12 25.18 -2.15 -6.53
C GLN A 12 24.78 -3.24 -7.52
N GLY A 13 25.76 -3.98 -8.04
CA GLY A 13 25.54 -4.92 -9.14
C GLY A 13 25.00 -4.21 -10.38
N ASN A 14 23.84 -4.66 -10.87
CA ASN A 14 23.12 -4.05 -12.00
C ASN A 14 22.08 -2.99 -11.58
N ALA A 15 22.05 -2.60 -10.30
CA ALA A 15 21.07 -1.66 -9.76
C ALA A 15 21.70 -0.34 -9.29
N VAL A 16 20.87 0.70 -9.22
CA VAL A 16 21.20 1.97 -8.57
C VAL A 16 20.44 2.02 -7.25
N MET A 17 21.16 2.34 -6.17
CA MET A 17 20.63 2.36 -4.80
C MET A 17 20.72 3.77 -4.21
N VAL A 18 19.70 4.14 -3.45
CA VAL A 18 19.65 5.33 -2.61
C VAL A 18 19.69 4.89 -1.15
N THR A 19 20.56 5.48 -0.34
CA THR A 19 20.63 5.16 1.09
C THR A 19 19.65 6.04 1.86
N LEU A 20 18.73 5.42 2.60
CA LEU A 20 17.80 6.12 3.47
C LEU A 20 18.44 6.23 4.86
N ALA A 21 18.67 7.46 5.34
CA ALA A 21 19.25 7.71 6.65
C ALA A 21 18.30 7.27 7.78
N SER A 22 18.86 6.79 8.90
CA SER A 22 18.07 6.29 10.05
C SER A 22 17.12 7.32 10.64
N LYS A 23 17.42 8.61 10.50
CA LYS A 23 16.56 9.72 10.95
C LYS A 23 15.18 9.76 10.28
N PHE A 24 14.98 9.02 9.19
CA PHE A 24 13.69 8.87 8.52
C PHE A 24 12.88 7.69 9.07
N GLU A 25 13.42 6.90 10.00
CA GLU A 25 12.74 5.80 10.70
C GLU A 25 12.14 4.74 9.76
N ILE A 26 12.73 4.56 8.57
CA ILE A 26 12.27 3.57 7.59
C ILE A 26 12.87 2.20 7.95
N PRO A 27 12.04 1.18 8.24
CA PRO A 27 12.53 -0.15 8.60
C PRO A 27 13.15 -0.86 7.39
N ALA A 28 14.18 -1.66 7.67
CA ALA A 28 14.77 -2.54 6.65
C ALA A 28 13.77 -3.62 6.21
N GLY A 29 13.80 -3.98 4.93
CA GLY A 29 12.98 -5.06 4.37
C GLY A 29 11.56 -4.67 3.96
N LYS A 30 11.13 -3.42 4.19
CA LYS A 30 9.81 -2.94 3.77
C LYS A 30 9.74 -2.76 2.25
N ALA A 31 8.63 -3.22 1.65
CA ALA A 31 8.39 -3.08 0.22
C ALA A 31 7.74 -1.73 -0.12
N TYR A 32 8.14 -1.17 -1.26
CA TYR A 32 7.62 0.10 -1.77
C TYR A 32 7.26 -0.04 -3.24
N PHE A 33 6.18 0.61 -3.66
CA PHE A 33 5.98 0.97 -5.05
C PHE A 33 6.88 2.16 -5.39
N ILE A 34 7.49 2.11 -6.56
CA ILE A 34 8.33 3.21 -7.07
C ILE A 34 7.66 3.80 -8.31
N SER A 35 7.51 5.11 -8.32
CA SER A 35 7.13 5.87 -9.51
C SER A 35 8.14 6.98 -9.77
N LYS A 36 8.30 7.32 -11.05
CA LYS A 36 9.11 8.45 -11.50
C LYS A 36 8.22 9.38 -12.30
N GLU A 37 8.17 10.64 -11.87
CA GLU A 37 7.42 11.69 -12.53
C GLU A 37 8.27 12.38 -13.61
N ASN A 38 7.62 13.16 -14.48
CA ASN A 38 8.27 13.81 -15.63
C ASN A 38 9.30 14.88 -15.22
N ASP A 39 9.13 15.49 -14.06
CA ASP A 39 10.06 16.45 -13.45
C ASP A 39 11.30 15.77 -12.84
N GLY A 40 11.35 14.43 -12.85
CA GLY A 40 12.41 13.63 -12.25
C GLY A 40 12.19 13.28 -10.78
N THR A 41 11.07 13.69 -10.18
CA THR A 41 10.70 13.30 -8.82
C THR A 41 10.51 11.77 -8.74
N ILE A 42 11.11 11.16 -7.72
CA ILE A 42 10.95 9.73 -7.43
C ILE A 42 10.13 9.61 -6.17
N SER A 43 9.00 8.93 -6.27
CA SER A 43 8.10 8.67 -5.15
C SER A 43 8.23 7.22 -4.71
N LEU A 44 8.43 7.01 -3.41
CA LEU A 44 8.46 5.69 -2.77
C LEU A 44 7.21 5.56 -1.89
N ILE A 45 6.27 4.73 -2.31
CA ILE A 45 4.99 4.55 -1.63
C ILE A 45 5.02 3.21 -0.90
N PRO A 46 4.92 3.18 0.45
CA PRO A 46 4.99 1.93 1.19
C PRO A 46 3.86 1.01 0.76
N LYS A 47 4.17 -0.26 0.48
CA LYS A 47 3.15 -1.27 0.33
C LYS A 47 2.57 -1.56 1.71
N ILE A 48 1.26 -1.46 1.83
CA ILE A 48 0.54 -1.83 3.05
C ILE A 48 0.36 -3.35 3.03
N ASP A 49 0.86 -4.01 4.06
CA ASP A 49 0.81 -5.47 4.16
C ASP A 49 -0.59 -5.96 4.56
N ASP A 50 -1.22 -5.26 5.50
CA ASP A 50 -2.59 -5.51 5.94
C ASP A 50 -3.27 -4.18 6.28
N TYR A 51 -4.32 -3.84 5.52
CA TYR A 51 -5.10 -2.62 5.71
C TYR A 51 -5.96 -2.67 6.97
N PHE A 52 -6.22 -3.86 7.51
CA PHE A 52 -7.12 -4.10 8.62
C PHE A 52 -6.38 -4.52 9.90
N LEU A 53 -5.04 -4.47 9.93
CA LEU A 53 -4.25 -4.88 11.10
C LEU A 53 -4.65 -4.13 12.39
N ALA A 54 -5.07 -2.87 12.26
CA ALA A 54 -5.52 -2.03 13.37
C ALA A 54 -7.05 -1.89 13.42
N ALA A 55 -7.78 -2.59 12.55
CA ALA A 55 -9.23 -2.55 12.50
C ALA A 55 -9.81 -3.23 13.75
N LYS A 56 -10.81 -2.60 14.35
CA LYS A 56 -11.67 -3.25 15.33
C LYS A 56 -12.72 -4.08 14.63
N GLU A 57 -13.26 -5.05 15.37
CA GLU A 57 -14.39 -5.84 14.89
C GLU A 57 -15.53 -4.91 14.46
N LYS A 58 -16.02 -5.09 13.22
CA LYS A 58 -17.09 -4.31 12.58
C LYS A 58 -16.77 -2.83 12.32
N GLU A 59 -15.51 -2.40 12.38
CA GLU A 59 -15.15 -0.99 12.14
C GLU A 59 -15.45 -0.49 10.72
N PHE A 60 -15.37 -1.39 9.73
CA PHE A 60 -15.59 -1.09 8.33
C PHE A 60 -16.85 -1.74 7.76
N VAL A 61 -17.75 -2.23 8.61
CA VAL A 61 -19.05 -2.78 8.19
C VAL A 61 -20.02 -1.62 8.02
N ASP A 62 -20.58 -1.47 6.82
CA ASP A 62 -21.59 -0.45 6.52
C ASP A 62 -23.01 -1.03 6.34
N GLU A 63 -23.96 -0.15 6.01
CA GLU A 63 -25.36 -0.55 5.82
C GLU A 63 -25.54 -1.48 4.61
N GLU A 64 -24.72 -1.35 3.56
CA GLU A 64 -24.77 -2.23 2.40
C GLU A 64 -24.28 -3.65 2.75
N ASP A 65 -23.20 -3.74 3.55
CA ASP A 65 -22.69 -5.00 4.07
C ASP A 65 -23.74 -5.71 4.93
N MET A 66 -24.47 -4.96 5.76
CA MET A 66 -25.56 -5.50 6.58
C MET A 66 -26.72 -6.01 5.74
N LEU A 67 -27.10 -5.29 4.68
CA LEU A 67 -28.17 -5.71 3.77
C LEU A 67 -27.78 -6.97 2.96
N ALA A 68 -26.49 -7.14 2.66
CA ALA A 68 -25.98 -8.31 1.96
C ALA A 68 -25.85 -9.56 2.85
N ALA A 69 -25.69 -9.39 4.17
CA ALA A 69 -25.47 -10.51 5.10
C ALA A 69 -26.61 -11.55 5.10
N ASP A 70 -27.83 -11.12 4.81
CA ASP A 70 -29.03 -11.97 4.81
C ASP A 70 -29.53 -12.30 3.38
N PHE A 71 -28.76 -11.98 2.35
CA PHE A 71 -29.17 -12.20 0.96
C PHE A 71 -29.00 -13.67 0.55
N ILE A 72 -30.11 -14.33 0.18
CA ILE A 72 -30.13 -15.71 -0.32
C ILE A 72 -30.49 -15.69 -1.80
N VAL A 73 -29.62 -16.23 -2.65
CA VAL A 73 -29.90 -16.40 -4.09
C VAL A 73 -30.66 -17.70 -4.30
N GLU A 74 -31.93 -17.62 -4.69
CA GLU A 74 -32.64 -18.77 -5.24
C GLU A 74 -32.21 -18.98 -6.69
N GLY A 75 -31.36 -19.98 -6.95
CA GLY A 75 -31.05 -20.39 -8.31
C GLY A 75 -32.28 -21.01 -8.97
N ARG A 76 -32.95 -20.27 -9.85
CA ARG A 76 -33.87 -20.86 -10.83
C ARG A 76 -33.15 -20.98 -12.17
N GLN A 77 -33.02 -22.20 -12.64
CA GLN A 77 -32.69 -22.46 -14.03
C GLN A 77 -33.87 -21.98 -14.88
N LEU A 78 -33.61 -21.09 -15.84
CA LEU A 78 -34.61 -20.73 -16.84
C LEU A 78 -34.68 -21.91 -17.82
N ASP A 79 -35.83 -22.56 -17.88
CA ASP A 79 -36.11 -23.50 -18.96
C ASP A 79 -36.31 -22.68 -20.25
N GLU A 80 -35.50 -22.95 -21.28
CA GLU A 80 -35.58 -22.32 -22.61
C GLU A 80 -36.91 -22.63 -23.33
#